data_AF-A0A3R9P5T1-F1
#
_entry.id   AF-A0A3R9P5T1-F1
#
_cell.length_a   1.000
_cell.length_b   1.000
_cell.length_c   1.000
_cell.angle_alpha   90.00
_cell.angle_beta   90.00
_cell.angle_gamma   90.00
#
_symmetry.space_group_name_H-M   'P 1'
#
loop_
_entity.id
_entity.type
_entity.pdbx_description
1 polymer ?
#
loop_
_entity_poly.entity_id
_entity_poly.type
_entity_poly.pdbx_seq_one_letter_code
_entity_poly.pdbx_strand_id
1 'polypeptide(L)'
;MQQYSCNGEPIELEILTGHLLFIDPLYLENIREESGNMGFDNATEDPAAFLQLLENEFFPYGGGCLLGFKNVFKSAGPFRLSVEQIQRIDGTNSTLEQLSVEKKITAFSSDFGACVILDLVNFSALLQLLTIEDIIDATESDFPLYQERINRAIGNKGWAYIQNPGIENGFGFAGSGSYIVID
;
A
#
# COMPACT_ATOMS: atom_id res chain seq x y z
N MET A 1 18.02 -0.87 -3.76
CA MET A 1 16.65 -0.36 -3.70
C MET A 1 16.10 -0.78 -2.35
N GLN A 2 15.78 0.19 -1.51
CA GLN A 2 15.30 -0.03 -0.15
C GLN A 2 13.81 -0.36 -0.24
N GLN A 3 13.40 -1.62 -0.12
CA GLN A 3 11.99 -2.01 -0.29
C GLN A 3 11.23 -2.12 1.03
N TYR A 4 11.91 -1.98 2.15
CA TYR A 4 11.27 -1.99 3.46
C TYR A 4 11.80 -0.83 4.30
N SER A 5 10.98 -0.28 5.19
CA SER A 5 11.42 0.72 6.15
C SER A 5 10.63 0.63 7.44
N CYS A 6 11.34 0.43 8.54
CA CYS A 6 10.82 0.46 9.92
C CYS A 6 11.49 1.53 10.78
N ASN A 7 12.42 2.29 10.19
CA ASN A 7 13.27 3.28 10.85
C ASN A 7 13.06 4.71 10.30
N GLY A 8 12.14 4.88 9.34
CA GLY A 8 11.88 6.16 8.68
C GLY A 8 12.66 6.37 7.38
N GLU A 9 13.59 5.47 7.02
CA GLU A 9 14.31 5.58 5.75
C GLU A 9 13.36 5.49 4.54
N PRO A 10 13.61 6.22 3.45
CA PRO A 10 12.73 6.17 2.29
C PRO A 10 12.77 4.82 1.60
N ILE A 11 11.60 4.34 1.21
CA ILE A 11 11.45 3.16 0.36
C ILE A 11 11.55 3.53 -1.12
N GLU A 12 11.89 2.57 -1.95
CA GLU A 12 11.98 2.67 -3.39
C GLU A 12 11.34 1.45 -4.06
N LEU A 13 10.58 1.68 -5.12
CA LEU A 13 9.90 0.65 -5.91
C LEU A 13 10.10 0.89 -7.41
N GLU A 14 10.14 -0.19 -8.18
CA GLU A 14 10.12 -0.13 -9.63
C GLU A 14 8.67 -0.15 -10.16
N ILE A 15 8.23 0.94 -10.78
CA ILE A 15 6.88 1.04 -11.35
C ILE A 15 6.85 0.44 -12.76
N LEU A 16 5.87 -0.42 -13.03
CA LEU A 16 5.61 -0.98 -14.35
C LEU A 16 4.36 -0.40 -15.01
N THR A 17 3.24 -0.38 -14.30
CA THR A 17 1.94 0.04 -14.87
C THR A 17 1.63 1.51 -14.63
N GLY A 18 2.31 2.14 -13.67
CA GLY A 18 1.96 3.49 -13.21
C GLY A 18 0.89 3.49 -12.13
N HIS A 19 0.36 2.33 -11.73
CA HIS A 19 -0.73 2.22 -10.78
C HIS A 19 -0.23 1.63 -9.47
N LEU A 20 0.01 2.47 -8.47
CA LEU A 20 0.40 2.01 -7.14
C LEU A 20 -0.82 1.84 -6.25
N LEU A 21 -0.85 0.73 -5.53
CA LEU A 21 -1.79 0.42 -4.47
C LEU A 21 -1.11 0.57 -3.12
N PHE A 22 -1.85 1.09 -2.14
CA PHE A 22 -1.47 1.20 -0.72
C PHE A 22 -2.47 0.40 0.09
N ILE A 23 -1.98 -0.61 0.80
CA ILE A 23 -2.81 -1.61 1.48
C ILE A 23 -2.37 -1.72 2.93
N ASP A 24 -3.32 -1.68 3.84
CA ASP A 24 -3.08 -2.10 5.22
C ASP A 24 -2.87 -3.63 5.25
N PRO A 25 -1.74 -4.12 5.78
CA PRO A 25 -1.44 -5.55 5.72
C PRO A 25 -2.48 -6.45 6.39
N LEU A 26 -3.27 -5.98 7.37
CA LEU A 26 -4.33 -6.78 8.02
C LEU A 26 -5.43 -7.22 7.03
N TYR A 27 -5.55 -6.53 5.89
CA TYR A 27 -6.54 -6.88 4.88
C TYR A 27 -6.02 -7.90 3.87
N LEU A 28 -4.71 -8.20 3.85
CA LEU A 28 -4.13 -9.12 2.87
C LEU A 28 -4.73 -10.54 2.97
N GLU A 29 -5.00 -11.04 4.18
CA GLU A 29 -5.60 -12.36 4.35
C GLU A 29 -7.06 -12.40 3.92
N ASN A 30 -7.86 -11.41 4.33
CA ASN A 30 -9.25 -11.31 3.90
C ASN A 30 -9.35 -11.22 2.37
N ILE A 31 -8.50 -10.40 1.75
CA ILE A 31 -8.43 -10.30 0.28
C ILE A 31 -8.02 -11.64 -0.33
N ARG A 32 -7.02 -12.32 0.22
CA ARG A 32 -6.54 -13.62 -0.29
C ARG A 32 -7.61 -14.70 -0.20
N GLU A 33 -8.33 -14.82 0.91
CA GLU A 33 -9.37 -15.84 1.09
C GLU A 33 -10.50 -15.69 0.07
N GLU A 34 -10.92 -14.45 -0.18
CA GLU A 34 -11.98 -14.15 -1.15
C GLU A 34 -11.48 -14.04 -2.60
N SER A 35 -10.17 -13.84 -2.81
CA SER A 35 -9.54 -13.70 -4.14
C SER A 35 -9.79 -14.88 -5.07
N GLY A 36 -9.88 -16.09 -4.51
CA GLY A 36 -10.16 -17.32 -5.25
C GLY A 36 -11.52 -17.30 -5.96
N ASN A 37 -12.44 -16.44 -5.52
CA ASN A 37 -13.77 -16.26 -6.10
C ASN A 37 -13.85 -15.06 -7.07
N MET A 38 -12.90 -14.12 -7.03
CA MET A 38 -13.02 -12.80 -7.67
C MET A 38 -12.25 -12.64 -8.98
N GLY A 39 -11.34 -13.56 -9.33
CA GLY A 39 -10.65 -13.56 -10.63
C GLY A 39 -9.88 -12.26 -10.89
N PHE A 40 -8.74 -12.07 -10.23
CA PHE A 40 -7.92 -10.85 -10.33
C PHE A 40 -7.06 -10.73 -11.62
N ASP A 41 -7.24 -11.65 -12.57
CA ASP A 41 -6.41 -11.74 -13.79
C ASP A 41 -6.53 -10.50 -14.69
N ASN A 42 -7.61 -9.72 -14.55
CA ASN A 42 -7.88 -8.53 -15.36
C ASN A 42 -7.58 -7.20 -14.64
N ALA A 43 -6.92 -7.23 -13.47
CA ALA A 43 -6.67 -6.02 -12.67
C ALA A 43 -5.99 -4.90 -13.47
N THR A 44 -5.13 -5.25 -14.43
CA THR A 44 -4.42 -4.29 -15.28
C THR A 44 -5.22 -3.77 -16.48
N GLU A 45 -6.30 -4.44 -16.88
CA GLU A 45 -7.13 -4.03 -18.02
C GLU A 45 -8.05 -2.86 -17.68
N ASP A 46 -8.60 -2.86 -16.47
CA ASP A 46 -9.39 -1.76 -15.91
C ASP A 46 -9.02 -1.52 -14.44
N PRO A 47 -7.92 -0.76 -14.19
CA PRO A 47 -7.49 -0.43 -12.84
C PRO A 47 -8.58 0.25 -12.00
N ALA A 48 -9.42 1.10 -12.62
CA ALA A 48 -10.45 1.82 -11.90
C ALA A 48 -11.57 0.89 -11.40
N ALA A 49 -12.04 -0.02 -12.27
CA ALA A 49 -13.03 -1.03 -11.87
C ALA A 49 -12.47 -1.99 -10.81
N PHE A 50 -11.18 -2.36 -10.94
CA PHE A 50 -10.51 -3.21 -9.97
C PHE A 50 -10.41 -2.57 -8.57
N LEU A 51 -10.01 -1.30 -8.51
CA LEU A 51 -10.00 -0.52 -7.27
C LEU A 51 -11.39 -0.47 -6.63
N GLN A 52 -12.41 -0.16 -7.43
CA GLN A 52 -13.78 -0.06 -6.94
C GLN A 52 -14.29 -1.41 -6.41
N LEU A 53 -13.91 -2.52 -7.03
CA LEU A 53 -14.20 -3.86 -6.53
C LEU A 53 -13.54 -4.07 -5.16
N LEU A 54 -12.24 -3.77 -5.03
CA LEU A 54 -11.56 -3.94 -3.75
C LEU A 54 -12.21 -3.08 -2.65
N GLU A 55 -12.54 -1.83 -2.97
CA GLU A 55 -13.16 -0.91 -2.03
C GLU A 55 -14.53 -1.40 -1.54
N ASN A 56 -15.38 -1.86 -2.43
CA ASN A 56 -16.72 -2.32 -2.08
C ASN A 56 -16.70 -3.61 -1.24
N GLU A 57 -15.77 -4.51 -1.52
CA GLU A 57 -15.76 -5.86 -0.97
C GLU A 57 -14.95 -5.95 0.33
N PHE A 58 -13.76 -5.33 0.36
CA PHE A 58 -12.82 -5.46 1.47
C PHE A 58 -12.74 -4.23 2.35
N PHE A 59 -13.18 -3.09 1.82
CA PHE A 59 -13.04 -1.79 2.48
C PHE A 59 -14.36 -0.99 2.56
N PRO A 60 -15.51 -1.58 2.91
CA PRO A 60 -16.83 -0.96 2.75
C PRO A 60 -17.11 0.27 3.63
N TYR A 61 -16.28 0.55 4.65
CA TYR A 61 -16.58 1.51 5.72
C TYR A 61 -15.67 2.75 5.84
N GLY A 62 -14.79 3.04 4.88
CA GLY A 62 -13.73 4.06 5.10
C GLY A 62 -13.61 5.20 4.11
N GLY A 63 -14.72 5.85 3.76
CA GLY A 63 -14.71 7.25 3.28
C GLY A 63 -13.79 7.55 2.09
N GLY A 64 -13.56 6.58 1.20
CA GLY A 64 -12.66 6.72 0.04
C GLY A 64 -11.17 6.60 0.35
N CYS A 65 -10.79 6.50 1.63
CA CYS A 65 -9.42 6.49 2.12
C CYS A 65 -8.90 5.09 2.44
N LEU A 66 -9.57 3.96 2.19
CA LEU A 66 -9.06 2.67 2.70
C LEU A 66 -8.02 1.99 1.79
N LEU A 67 -8.11 2.21 0.49
CA LEU A 67 -7.13 1.73 -0.48
C LEU A 67 -6.54 2.94 -1.22
N GLY A 68 -5.26 3.20 -0.98
CA GLY A 68 -4.59 4.31 -1.65
C GLY A 68 -4.26 3.95 -3.07
N PHE A 69 -4.61 4.85 -3.99
CA PHE A 69 -4.24 4.75 -5.39
C PHE A 69 -3.38 5.95 -5.76
N LYS A 70 -2.27 5.68 -6.46
CA LYS A 70 -1.45 6.73 -7.07
C LYS A 70 -1.22 6.37 -8.52
N ASN A 71 -1.67 7.26 -9.41
CA ASN A 71 -1.29 7.19 -10.81
C ASN A 71 -0.02 7.99 -11.04
N VAL A 72 1.07 7.29 -11.39
CA VAL A 72 2.37 7.86 -11.69
C VAL A 72 2.58 7.75 -13.21
N PHE A 73 2.01 8.70 -13.96
CA PHE A 73 2.12 8.77 -15.43
C PHE A 73 3.56 8.98 -15.95
N LYS A 74 4.56 9.14 -15.08
CA LYS A 74 5.98 9.22 -15.46
C LYS A 74 6.55 7.80 -15.54
N SER A 75 6.63 7.30 -16.76
CA SER A 75 7.62 6.33 -17.28
C SER A 75 8.32 5.41 -16.26
N ALA A 76 8.20 4.09 -16.46
CA ALA A 76 8.98 3.03 -15.82
C ALA A 76 10.28 3.53 -15.17
N GLY A 77 10.28 3.58 -13.84
CA GLY A 77 11.33 4.21 -13.07
C GLY A 77 11.13 4.03 -11.56
N PRO A 78 12.14 4.39 -10.75
CA PRO A 78 12.03 4.27 -9.31
C PRO A 78 11.05 5.29 -8.75
N PHE A 79 10.00 4.82 -8.09
CA PHE A 79 9.21 5.62 -7.16
C PHE A 79 9.88 5.58 -5.79
N ARG A 80 9.97 6.74 -5.14
CA ARG A 80 10.54 6.88 -3.81
C ARG A 80 9.50 7.52 -2.89
N LEU A 81 9.32 6.94 -1.71
CA LEU A 81 8.42 7.47 -0.68
C LEU A 81 9.13 7.51 0.66
N SER A 82 9.13 8.67 1.30
CA SER A 82 9.61 8.84 2.67
C SER A 82 8.42 8.87 3.65
N VAL A 83 8.61 8.38 4.88
CA VAL A 83 7.54 8.36 5.91
C VAL A 83 7.04 9.77 6.22
N GLU A 84 7.88 10.79 6.11
CA GLU A 84 7.53 12.21 6.33
C GLU A 84 6.47 12.72 5.35
N GLN A 85 6.33 12.07 4.19
CA GLN A 85 5.30 12.41 3.21
C GLN A 85 3.93 11.85 3.59
N ILE A 86 3.86 10.94 4.56
CA ILE A 86 2.63 10.32 5.03
C ILE A 86 2.08 11.17 6.19
N GLN A 87 0.98 11.88 5.94
CA GLN A 87 0.34 12.74 6.91
C GLN A 87 -1.02 12.20 7.33
N ARG A 88 -1.29 12.21 8.65
CA ARG A 88 -2.59 11.83 9.19
C ARG A 88 -3.65 12.87 8.83
N ILE A 89 -4.82 12.39 8.42
CA ILE A 89 -6.01 13.20 8.15
C ILE A 89 -6.87 13.25 9.42
N ASP A 90 -7.33 14.45 9.77
CA ASP A 90 -8.42 14.63 10.72
C ASP A 90 -9.74 14.33 9.98
N GLY A 91 -10.50 13.34 10.47
CA GLY A 91 -11.74 12.84 9.84
C GLY A 91 -12.89 13.85 9.76
N THR A 92 -12.64 15.10 10.12
CA THR A 92 -13.59 16.21 9.99
C THR A 92 -13.39 17.05 8.71
N ASN A 93 -12.34 16.80 7.92
CA ASN A 93 -12.05 17.56 6.70
C ASN A 93 -12.79 16.98 5.47
N SER A 94 -14.02 17.44 5.24
CA SER A 94 -14.87 17.02 4.12
C SER A 94 -14.28 17.28 2.74
N THR A 95 -13.36 18.25 2.60
CA THR A 95 -12.70 18.52 1.31
C THR A 95 -11.68 17.44 0.98
N LEU A 96 -10.86 17.02 1.96
CA LEU A 96 -9.90 15.93 1.75
C LEU A 96 -10.61 14.60 1.52
N GLU A 97 -11.70 14.34 2.24
CA GLU A 97 -12.56 13.17 2.01
C GLU A 97 -13.07 13.15 0.56
N GLN A 98 -13.62 14.25 0.06
CA GLN A 98 -14.09 14.32 -1.33
C GLN A 98 -12.96 14.10 -2.34
N LEU A 99 -11.80 14.73 -2.15
CA LEU A 99 -10.65 14.55 -3.05
C LEU A 99 -10.10 13.11 -3.04
N SER A 100 -10.19 12.45 -1.89
CA SER A 100 -9.82 11.04 -1.71
C SER A 100 -10.78 10.12 -2.47
N VAL A 101 -12.10 10.31 -2.31
CA VAL A 101 -13.13 9.58 -3.06
C VAL A 101 -12.97 9.77 -4.57
N GLU A 102 -12.67 11.00 -5.01
CA GLU A 102 -12.42 11.32 -6.42
C GLU A 102 -11.04 10.85 -6.92
N LYS A 103 -10.22 10.21 -6.08
CA LYS A 103 -8.85 9.73 -6.37
C LYS A 103 -7.93 10.81 -6.94
N LYS A 104 -8.17 12.07 -6.56
CA LYS A 104 -7.33 13.24 -6.92
C LYS A 104 -6.11 13.40 -6.02
N ILE A 105 -6.17 12.80 -4.84
CA ILE A 105 -5.06 12.67 -3.89
C ILE A 105 -4.85 11.19 -3.57
N THR A 106 -3.63 10.84 -3.17
CA THR A 106 -3.35 9.50 -2.64
C THR A 106 -3.67 9.51 -1.16
N ALA A 107 -4.75 8.83 -0.78
CA ALA A 107 -5.15 8.66 0.62
C ALA A 107 -5.37 7.17 0.91
N PHE A 108 -4.92 6.71 2.08
CA PHE A 108 -5.05 5.33 2.52
C PHE A 108 -5.31 5.29 4.03
N SER A 109 -5.78 4.16 4.56
CA SER A 109 -6.04 3.99 5.98
C SER A 109 -5.17 2.83 6.44
N SER A 110 -4.74 2.91 7.69
CA SER A 110 -4.04 1.81 8.34
C SER A 110 -4.56 1.68 9.75
N ASP A 111 -4.59 0.46 10.29
CA ASP A 111 -4.98 0.11 11.64
C ASP A 111 -3.81 0.01 12.61
N PHE A 112 -2.59 -0.20 12.12
CA PHE A 112 -1.41 -0.41 12.96
C PHE A 112 -0.19 0.43 12.56
N GLY A 113 -0.35 1.38 11.63
CA GLY A 113 0.73 2.28 11.21
C GLY A 113 1.75 1.58 10.31
N ALA A 114 1.28 0.70 9.43
CA ALA A 114 2.08 0.11 8.37
C ALA A 114 1.29 -0.04 7.07
N CYS A 115 2.00 -0.10 5.96
CA CYS A 115 1.39 -0.21 4.64
C CYS A 115 2.29 -1.00 3.70
N VAL A 116 1.68 -1.93 2.95
CA VAL A 116 2.28 -2.53 1.76
C VAL A 116 1.92 -1.66 0.56
N ILE A 117 2.93 -1.33 -0.22
CA ILE A 117 2.82 -0.54 -1.44
C ILE A 117 3.26 -1.41 -2.60
N LEU A 118 2.49 -1.42 -3.68
CA LEU A 118 2.81 -2.27 -4.83
C LEU A 118 2.28 -1.71 -6.14
N ASP A 119 3.00 -1.99 -7.22
CA ASP A 119 2.45 -1.83 -8.57
C ASP A 119 1.35 -2.86 -8.80
N LEU A 120 0.23 -2.41 -9.37
CA LEU A 120 -0.99 -3.17 -9.58
C LEU A 120 -0.75 -4.53 -10.26
N VAL A 121 0.18 -4.62 -11.21
CA VAL A 121 0.49 -5.88 -11.91
C VAL A 121 0.99 -6.98 -10.98
N ASN A 122 1.56 -6.60 -9.83
CA ASN A 122 2.10 -7.53 -8.84
C ASN A 122 1.08 -7.97 -7.80
N PHE A 123 -0.16 -7.43 -7.82
CA PHE A 123 -1.13 -7.62 -6.75
C PHE A 123 -1.43 -9.09 -6.45
N SER A 124 -1.82 -9.86 -7.46
CA SER A 124 -2.15 -11.28 -7.29
C SER A 124 -0.95 -12.10 -6.80
N ALA A 125 0.24 -11.83 -7.33
CA ALA A 125 1.45 -12.55 -6.93
C ALA A 125 1.85 -12.23 -5.48
N LEU A 126 1.78 -10.95 -5.10
CA LEU A 126 2.15 -10.50 -3.76
C LEU A 126 1.19 -11.05 -2.70
N LEU A 127 -0.12 -11.07 -2.97
CA LEU A 127 -1.13 -11.68 -2.08
C LEU A 127 -0.87 -13.16 -1.79
N GLN A 128 -0.28 -13.90 -2.73
CA GLN A 128 0.04 -15.31 -2.54
C GLN A 128 1.35 -15.53 -1.76
N LEU A 129 2.22 -14.52 -1.74
CA LEU A 129 3.57 -14.61 -1.17
C LEU A 129 3.69 -14.00 0.22
N LEU A 130 2.78 -13.11 0.59
CA LEU A 130 2.79 -12.41 1.86
C LEU A 130 1.59 -12.84 2.71
N THR A 131 1.88 -13.19 3.95
CA THR A 131 0.87 -13.39 5.00
C THR A 131 0.90 -12.21 5.97
N ILE A 132 -0.14 -12.07 6.81
CA ILE A 132 -0.13 -11.05 7.86
C ILE A 132 1.01 -11.31 8.84
N GLU A 133 1.18 -12.57 9.24
CA GLU A 133 2.26 -13.02 10.15
C GLU A 133 3.64 -12.66 9.59
N ASP A 134 3.84 -12.79 8.28
CA ASP A 134 5.12 -12.45 7.63
C ASP A 134 5.51 -10.97 7.75
N ILE A 135 4.56 -10.06 7.99
CA ILE A 135 4.81 -8.62 7.95
C ILE A 135 4.67 -7.97 9.32
N ILE A 136 3.70 -8.40 10.13
CA ILE A 136 3.44 -7.81 11.45
C ILE A 136 4.50 -8.25 12.46
N ASP A 137 4.92 -9.52 12.42
CA ASP A 137 5.88 -10.07 13.38
C ASP A 137 7.34 -9.96 12.90
N ALA A 138 7.55 -9.49 11.67
CA ALA A 138 8.88 -9.34 11.08
C ALA A 138 9.69 -8.27 11.81
N THR A 139 10.90 -8.66 12.22
CA THR A 139 11.92 -7.75 12.71
C THR A 139 12.76 -7.21 11.55
N GLU A 140 13.56 -6.16 11.81
CA GLU A 140 14.49 -5.61 10.81
C GLU A 140 15.40 -6.69 10.20
N SER A 141 15.74 -7.73 10.96
CA SER A 141 16.54 -8.87 10.50
C SER A 141 15.81 -9.86 9.60
N ASP A 142 14.47 -9.90 9.62
CA ASP A 142 13.69 -10.85 8.82
C ASP A 142 13.41 -10.31 7.40
N PHE A 143 13.27 -8.98 7.26
CA PHE A 143 12.92 -8.34 5.98
C PHE A 143 13.85 -8.67 4.80
N PRO A 144 15.18 -8.83 4.95
CA PRO A 144 16.03 -9.24 3.85
C PRO A 144 15.60 -10.58 3.20
N LEU A 145 15.13 -11.54 4.02
CA LEU A 145 14.67 -12.84 3.53
C LEU A 145 13.34 -12.72 2.78
N TYR A 146 12.40 -11.93 3.30
CA TYR A 146 11.14 -11.62 2.62
C TYR A 146 11.38 -10.89 1.31
N GLN A 147 12.29 -9.92 1.30
CA GLN A 147 12.66 -9.18 0.12
C GLN A 147 13.23 -10.09 -0.97
N GLU A 148 14.14 -11.00 -0.61
CA GLU A 148 14.68 -11.95 -1.58
C GLU A 148 13.58 -12.88 -2.14
N ARG A 149 12.71 -13.42 -1.27
CA ARG A 149 11.61 -14.31 -1.63
C ARG A 149 10.65 -13.66 -2.62
N ILE A 150 10.17 -12.45 -2.30
CA ILE A 150 9.21 -11.72 -3.12
C ILE A 150 9.84 -11.33 -4.45
N ASN A 151 11.04 -10.74 -4.42
CA ASN A 151 11.73 -10.31 -5.65
C ASN A 151 12.06 -11.49 -6.59
N ARG A 152 12.32 -12.68 -6.05
CA ARG A 152 12.53 -13.88 -6.88
C ARG A 152 11.25 -14.30 -7.61
N ALA A 153 10.08 -14.07 -7.01
CA ALA A 153 8.80 -14.49 -7.56
C ALA A 153 8.24 -13.49 -8.59
N ILE A 154 8.29 -12.19 -8.31
CA ILE A 154 7.74 -11.16 -9.21
C ILE A 154 8.78 -10.57 -10.18
N GLY A 155 10.08 -10.75 -9.90
CA GLY A 155 11.19 -10.37 -10.78
C GLY A 155 11.49 -8.87 -10.85
N ASN A 156 10.46 -8.02 -10.73
CA ASN A 156 10.58 -6.58 -10.58
C ASN A 156 10.61 -6.17 -9.09
N LYS A 157 11.13 -4.99 -8.79
CA LYS A 157 11.11 -4.45 -7.42
C LYS A 157 9.86 -3.59 -7.19
N GLY A 158 8.73 -3.98 -7.78
CA GLY A 158 7.49 -3.20 -7.79
C GLY A 158 6.65 -3.38 -6.54
N TRP A 159 7.28 -3.54 -5.39
CA TRP A 159 6.64 -3.63 -4.09
C TRP A 159 7.56 -3.03 -3.02
N ALA A 160 6.95 -2.55 -1.94
CA ALA A 160 7.61 -2.14 -0.73
C ALA A 160 6.70 -2.26 0.49
N TYR A 161 7.31 -2.19 1.67
CA TYR A 161 6.65 -2.15 2.96
C TYR A 161 7.16 -0.95 3.77
N ILE A 162 6.26 -0.21 4.39
CA ILE A 162 6.62 0.89 5.26
C ILE A 162 5.88 0.76 6.58
N GLN A 163 6.63 0.86 7.68
CA GLN A 163 6.14 0.82 9.03
C GLN A 163 6.61 2.10 9.73
N ASN A 164 5.72 2.69 10.54
CA ASN A 164 6.09 3.86 11.30
C ASN A 164 7.13 3.52 12.38
N PRO A 165 8.27 4.25 12.44
CA PRO A 165 9.24 4.12 13.52
C PRO A 165 8.75 4.61 14.90
N GLY A 166 7.55 5.17 14.99
CA GLY A 166 6.88 5.61 16.22
C GLY A 166 6.60 7.12 16.29
N ILE A 167 5.52 7.51 17.00
CA ILE A 167 5.11 8.92 17.20
C ILE A 167 6.20 9.72 17.91
N GLU A 168 6.93 9.08 18.83
CA GLU A 168 8.02 9.69 19.61
C GLU A 168 9.16 10.23 18.72
N ASN A 169 9.28 9.69 17.50
CA ASN A 169 10.25 10.11 16.50
C ASN A 169 9.72 11.25 15.59
N GLY A 170 8.54 11.80 15.88
CA GLY A 170 7.97 12.96 15.16
C GLY A 170 7.16 12.63 13.91
N PHE A 171 6.89 11.34 13.66
CA PHE A 171 6.15 10.89 12.48
C PHE A 171 4.64 10.79 12.74
N GLY A 172 3.84 11.32 11.81
CA GLY A 172 2.38 11.33 11.89
C GLY A 172 1.70 10.00 11.54
N PHE A 173 2.43 9.05 10.94
CA PHE A 173 1.89 7.79 10.41
C PHE A 173 1.59 6.73 11.49
N ALA A 174 0.80 7.01 12.51
CA ALA A 174 0.75 6.16 13.70
C ALA A 174 -0.57 5.42 13.95
N GLY A 175 -0.49 4.08 13.98
CA GLY A 175 -1.60 3.21 14.38
C GLY A 175 -2.83 3.40 13.50
N SER A 176 -4.00 3.21 14.10
CA SER A 176 -5.29 3.34 13.40
C SER A 176 -5.60 4.78 13.01
N GLY A 177 -5.85 5.00 11.72
CA GLY A 177 -6.22 6.28 11.15
C GLY A 177 -6.25 6.31 9.62
N SER A 178 -6.63 7.47 9.07
CA SER A 178 -6.55 7.77 7.65
C SER A 178 -5.40 8.72 7.36
N TYR A 179 -4.75 8.54 6.23
CA TYR A 179 -3.51 9.20 5.85
C TYR A 179 -3.56 9.69 4.40
N ILE A 180 -2.83 10.75 4.09
CA ILE A 180 -2.51 11.18 2.73
C ILE A 180 -1.01 11.05 2.47
N VAL A 181 -0.66 10.85 1.20
CA VAL A 181 0.70 11.01 0.70
C VAL A 181 0.81 12.37 0.02
N ILE A 182 1.66 13.25 0.55
CA ILE A 182 1.96 14.56 -0.06
C ILE A 182 3.10 14.41 -1.08
N ASP A 183 2.95 15.10 -2.21
CA ASP A 183 3.98 15.17 -3.27
C ASP A 183 5.09 16.18 -2.97
#